data_AF-A0A9P1J4P9-F1
#
_entry.id   AF-A0A9P1J4P9-F1
#
_cell.length_a   1.000
_cell.length_b   1.000
_cell.length_c   1.000
_cell.angle_alpha   90.00
_cell.angle_beta   90.00
_cell.angle_gamma   90.00
#
_symmetry.space_group_name_H-M   'P 1'
#
loop_
_entity.id
_entity.type
_entity.pdbx_description
1 polymer ?
#
loop_
_entity_poly.entity_id
_entity_poly.type
_entity_poly.pdbx_seq_one_letter_code
_entity_poly.pdbx_strand_id
1 'polypeptide(L)'
;MWFNLERKHLLALATWQFAIFFAGQNIFGIFATFIPPNSSRNCSNPEIFSNFSKHGEFFKSAAVEFDWICGNSKYYRDLFSQVHYSGVLVGTMVFGTLSDRYGRKPVGTVVLGLAAISTFYTAFVRSQEMLFSVRFFVGFASGGIPVVICTWVMELLLAEQRMVLRGIFNWGWTRIFLTTICYFIQNWRNALIVCALFTLPAIFLVIFVLPESPLWKSRDTRQDHSIWRQKNRGAAKHFWRRLTTLWCMWFVASICGFAVDLNSGRLSGNLYLNQILFGVILVASKLVLLAVDTRYPRFRLAAMTWIGYDGPIFLVISLLGTVFIEYTWDACYLCAIESMQTTLRSSATGTCSFWARIGAILAPFLNMATVYWPPAIYWAVILLGLVNLIISWRFLEETKNVDLAEVET
;
A
#
# COMPACT_ATOMS: atom_id res chain seq x y z
N MET A 1 5.11 24.78 17.30
CA MET A 1 4.46 24.92 15.97
C MET A 1 5.52 24.61 14.93
N TRP A 2 5.81 23.33 14.66
CA TRP A 2 7.12 22.91 14.09
C TRP A 2 7.23 22.86 12.56
N PHE A 3 6.16 23.17 11.79
CA PHE A 3 6.17 22.97 10.33
C PHE A 3 5.38 24.01 9.50
N ASN A 4 5.02 25.17 10.09
CA ASN A 4 4.23 26.23 9.43
C ASN A 4 3.02 25.69 8.61
N LEU A 5 2.27 24.75 9.20
CA LEU A 5 1.12 24.12 8.55
C LEU A 5 -0.07 25.07 8.54
N GLU A 6 -0.29 25.75 7.42
CA GLU A 6 -1.55 26.47 7.18
C GLU A 6 -2.74 25.51 7.00
N ARG A 7 -3.96 26.04 7.16
CA ARG A 7 -5.23 25.30 7.01
C ARG A 7 -5.32 24.49 5.70
N LYS A 8 -4.82 25.04 4.59
CA LYS A 8 -4.82 24.38 3.28
C LYS A 8 -3.96 23.10 3.26
N HIS A 9 -2.82 23.10 3.94
CA HIS A 9 -1.94 21.93 4.05
C HIS A 9 -2.60 20.84 4.89
N LEU A 10 -3.23 21.21 6.03
CA LEU A 10 -3.96 20.26 6.87
C LEU A 10 -5.09 19.56 6.11
N LEU A 11 -5.79 20.27 5.23
CA LEU A 11 -6.85 19.69 4.40
C LEU A 11 -6.28 18.74 3.33
N ALA A 12 -5.11 19.04 2.75
CA ALA A 12 -4.42 18.11 1.85
C ALA A 12 -3.96 16.83 2.57
N LEU A 13 -3.41 16.97 3.78
CA LEU A 13 -3.02 15.85 4.64
C LEU A 13 -4.23 14.98 5.05
N ALA A 14 -5.35 15.61 5.41
CA ALA A 14 -6.59 14.90 5.72
C ALA A 14 -7.14 14.16 4.50
N THR A 15 -7.10 14.78 3.31
CA THR A 15 -7.51 14.15 2.06
C THR A 15 -6.69 12.90 1.79
N TRP A 16 -5.36 12.97 1.99
CA TRP A 16 -4.50 11.80 1.88
C TRP A 16 -4.91 10.69 2.84
N GLN A 17 -5.25 10.98 4.10
CA GLN A 17 -5.64 9.96 5.07
C GLN A 17 -6.94 9.24 4.70
N PHE A 18 -7.93 9.96 4.18
CA PHE A 18 -9.17 9.34 3.70
C PHE A 18 -8.93 8.55 2.40
N ALA A 19 -8.05 9.03 1.51
CA ALA A 19 -7.70 8.33 0.29
C ALA A 19 -6.88 7.05 0.56
N ILE A 20 -5.86 7.12 1.42
CA ILE A 20 -5.03 5.97 1.80
C ILE A 20 -5.81 4.94 2.61
N PHE A 21 -6.88 5.35 3.32
CA PHE A 21 -7.81 4.40 3.94
C PHE A 21 -8.43 3.47 2.89
N PHE A 22 -8.81 3.98 1.71
CA PHE A 22 -9.29 3.13 0.63
C PHE A 22 -8.23 2.17 0.11
N ALA A 23 -6.97 2.61 0.03
CA ALA A 23 -5.88 1.71 -0.32
C ALA A 23 -5.77 0.52 0.65
N GLY A 24 -6.35 0.61 1.85
CA GLY A 24 -6.57 -0.49 2.79
C GLY A 24 -7.33 -1.70 2.22
N GLN A 25 -8.03 -1.55 1.09
CA GLN A 25 -8.59 -2.70 0.35
C GLN A 25 -7.51 -3.72 -0.06
N ASN A 26 -6.23 -3.30 -0.18
CA ASN A 26 -5.10 -4.20 -0.41
C ASN A 26 -4.89 -5.23 0.71
N ILE A 27 -5.34 -4.97 1.93
CA ILE A 27 -5.23 -5.88 3.08
C ILE A 27 -6.59 -6.41 3.54
N PHE A 28 -7.70 -6.00 2.90
CA PHE A 28 -9.03 -6.53 3.22
C PHE A 28 -9.13 -8.04 2.99
N GLY A 29 -8.30 -8.59 2.11
CA GLY A 29 -8.14 -10.04 1.92
C GLY A 29 -7.90 -10.78 3.24
N ILE A 30 -7.15 -10.22 4.19
CA ILE A 30 -6.87 -10.83 5.50
C ILE A 30 -8.17 -11.18 6.24
N PHE A 31 -9.17 -10.29 6.20
CA PHE A 31 -10.46 -10.50 6.84
C PHE A 31 -11.40 -11.32 5.96
N ALA A 32 -11.44 -11.03 4.66
CA ALA A 32 -12.32 -11.70 3.71
C ALA A 32 -12.02 -13.20 3.57
N THR A 33 -10.76 -13.60 3.74
CA THR A 33 -10.32 -15.00 3.62
C THR A 33 -10.09 -15.68 4.97
N PHE A 34 -10.40 -14.99 6.07
CA PHE A 34 -10.20 -15.52 7.41
C PHE A 34 -11.11 -16.73 7.68
N ILE A 35 -10.55 -17.76 8.32
CA ILE A 35 -11.27 -18.96 8.74
C ILE A 35 -10.99 -19.18 10.23
N PRO A 36 -12.02 -19.44 11.07
CA PRO A 36 -11.82 -19.79 12.47
C PRO A 36 -10.97 -21.05 12.64
N PRO A 37 -10.05 -21.12 13.63
CA PRO A 37 -9.11 -22.23 13.78
C PRO A 37 -9.78 -23.60 13.92
N ASN A 38 -10.92 -23.69 14.61
CA ASN A 38 -11.66 -24.95 14.80
C ASN A 38 -12.32 -25.48 13.51
N SER A 39 -12.62 -24.61 12.54
CA SER A 39 -13.27 -24.98 11.28
C SER A 39 -12.35 -25.73 10.32
N SER A 40 -11.03 -25.49 10.41
CA SER A 40 -10.04 -26.10 9.51
C SER A 40 -9.84 -27.62 9.72
N ARG A 41 -10.18 -28.14 10.91
CA ARG A 41 -9.97 -29.54 11.30
C ARG A 41 -11.14 -30.47 10.92
N ASN A 42 -12.33 -29.90 10.67
CA ASN A 42 -13.57 -30.67 10.44
C ASN A 42 -13.89 -30.90 8.95
N CYS A 43 -12.90 -30.82 8.04
CA CYS A 43 -13.11 -31.09 6.61
C CYS A 43 -13.64 -32.51 6.30
N SER A 44 -13.70 -33.41 7.28
CA SER A 44 -14.24 -34.76 7.19
C SER A 44 -15.76 -34.85 7.46
N ASN A 45 -16.41 -33.82 8.02
CA ASN A 45 -17.84 -33.87 8.32
C ASN A 45 -18.56 -32.52 8.08
N PRO A 46 -19.22 -32.32 6.91
CA PRO A 46 -19.78 -31.03 6.48
C PRO A 46 -20.96 -30.54 7.36
N GLU A 47 -21.69 -31.42 8.02
CA GLU A 47 -22.84 -31.04 8.86
C GLU A 47 -22.43 -30.28 10.13
N ILE A 48 -21.31 -30.68 10.76
CA ILE A 48 -20.75 -30.02 11.95
C ILE A 48 -20.28 -28.60 11.61
N PHE A 49 -19.78 -28.40 10.40
CA PHE A 49 -19.33 -27.09 9.92
C PHE A 49 -20.50 -26.10 9.77
N SER A 50 -21.65 -26.56 9.27
CA SER A 50 -22.84 -25.71 9.11
C SER A 50 -23.36 -25.15 10.46
N ASN A 51 -23.24 -25.92 11.53
CA ASN A 51 -23.61 -25.52 12.89
C ASN A 51 -22.64 -24.48 13.49
N PHE A 52 -21.33 -24.59 13.22
CA PHE A 52 -20.36 -23.57 13.65
C PHE A 52 -20.59 -22.21 12.97
N SER A 53 -21.02 -22.20 11.70
CA SER A 53 -21.35 -20.96 10.98
C SER A 53 -22.53 -20.19 11.60
N LYS A 54 -23.44 -20.91 12.27
CA LYS A 54 -24.67 -20.36 12.86
C LYS A 54 -24.46 -19.73 14.24
N HIS A 55 -23.39 -20.05 14.96
CA HIS A 55 -23.19 -19.61 16.35
C HIS A 55 -22.62 -18.20 16.55
N GLY A 56 -22.39 -17.41 15.49
CA GLY A 56 -22.25 -15.95 15.62
C GLY A 56 -21.03 -15.39 16.35
N GLU A 57 -20.11 -16.23 16.85
CA GLU A 57 -18.94 -15.79 17.62
C GLU A 57 -17.76 -15.28 16.78
N PHE A 58 -17.82 -15.36 15.43
CA PHE A 58 -16.71 -15.02 14.54
C PHE A 58 -17.12 -14.15 13.35
N PHE A 59 -16.15 -13.41 12.81
CA PHE A 59 -16.31 -12.59 11.60
C PHE A 59 -16.87 -13.43 10.45
N LYS A 60 -18.04 -13.05 9.93
CA LYS A 60 -18.59 -13.67 8.72
C LYS A 60 -17.75 -13.21 7.53
N SER A 61 -16.85 -14.06 7.07
CA SER A 61 -15.91 -13.81 5.97
C SER A 61 -16.44 -14.35 4.63
N ALA A 62 -15.89 -13.85 3.52
CA ALA A 62 -16.24 -14.35 2.19
C ALA A 62 -15.83 -15.82 2.02
N ALA A 63 -14.70 -16.24 2.61
CA ALA A 63 -14.27 -17.63 2.58
C ALA A 63 -15.26 -18.59 3.28
N VAL A 64 -15.93 -18.15 4.35
CA VAL A 64 -16.97 -18.96 5.01
C VAL A 64 -18.27 -18.94 4.21
N GLU A 65 -18.65 -17.81 3.63
CA GLU A 65 -19.89 -17.69 2.85
C GLU A 65 -19.86 -18.47 1.52
N PHE A 66 -18.72 -18.48 0.82
CA PHE A 66 -18.53 -19.18 -0.45
C PHE A 66 -17.84 -20.55 -0.31
N ASP A 67 -17.66 -21.05 0.90
CA ASP A 67 -17.08 -22.36 1.22
C ASP A 67 -15.66 -22.62 0.65
N TRP A 68 -14.73 -21.67 0.85
CA TRP A 68 -13.33 -21.75 0.40
C TRP A 68 -12.39 -22.47 1.39
N ILE A 69 -12.88 -23.55 2.01
CA ILE A 69 -12.26 -24.13 3.23
C ILE A 69 -11.54 -25.45 2.95
N CYS A 70 -12.16 -26.36 2.19
CA CYS A 70 -11.70 -27.74 2.03
C CYS A 70 -11.43 -28.12 0.57
N GLY A 71 -10.56 -29.11 0.35
CA GLY A 71 -10.21 -29.59 -1.00
C GLY A 71 -9.63 -28.50 -1.91
N ASN A 72 -10.03 -28.52 -3.18
CA ASN A 72 -9.60 -27.54 -4.18
C ASN A 72 -10.11 -26.13 -3.88
N SER A 73 -11.20 -25.93 -3.12
CA SER A 73 -11.73 -24.58 -2.88
C SER A 73 -10.80 -23.68 -2.05
N LYS A 74 -9.76 -24.25 -1.41
CA LYS A 74 -8.73 -23.49 -0.69
C LYS A 74 -8.02 -22.46 -1.55
N TYR A 75 -7.81 -22.73 -2.85
CA TYR A 75 -7.04 -21.85 -3.74
C TYR A 75 -7.76 -20.51 -3.97
N TYR A 76 -9.10 -20.47 -3.85
CA TYR A 76 -9.89 -19.27 -4.05
C TYR A 76 -9.57 -18.15 -3.05
N ARG A 77 -9.05 -18.50 -1.87
CA ARG A 77 -8.58 -17.51 -0.88
C ARG A 77 -7.37 -16.74 -1.38
N ASP A 78 -6.40 -17.44 -1.94
CA ASP A 78 -5.20 -16.80 -2.50
C ASP A 78 -5.57 -16.07 -3.80
N LEU A 79 -6.46 -16.66 -4.62
CA LEU A 79 -6.96 -16.03 -5.84
C LEU A 79 -7.66 -14.69 -5.55
N PHE A 80 -8.43 -14.59 -4.46
CA PHE A 80 -9.13 -13.35 -4.07
C PHE A 80 -8.19 -12.15 -3.97
N SER A 81 -7.04 -12.32 -3.31
CA SER A 81 -6.02 -11.27 -3.17
C SER A 81 -5.23 -11.06 -4.46
N GLN A 82 -4.92 -12.14 -5.20
CA GLN A 82 -4.19 -12.04 -6.48
C GLN A 82 -4.98 -11.27 -7.55
N VAL A 83 -6.28 -11.50 -7.66
CA VAL A 83 -7.16 -10.78 -8.60
C VAL A 83 -7.25 -9.29 -8.24
N HIS A 84 -7.29 -8.97 -6.95
CA HIS A 84 -7.21 -7.58 -6.52
C HIS A 84 -5.86 -6.95 -6.92
N TYR A 85 -4.73 -7.59 -6.63
CA TYR A 85 -3.41 -7.06 -6.98
C TYR A 85 -3.15 -6.97 -8.48
N SER A 86 -3.70 -7.87 -9.30
CA SER A 86 -3.62 -7.75 -10.76
C SER A 86 -4.39 -6.53 -11.26
N GLY A 87 -5.56 -6.24 -10.66
CA GLY A 87 -6.28 -4.99 -10.87
C GLY A 87 -5.40 -3.78 -10.54
N VAL A 88 -4.79 -3.76 -9.34
CA VAL A 88 -3.90 -2.69 -8.90
C VAL A 88 -2.74 -2.48 -9.89
N LEU A 89 -2.12 -3.56 -10.35
CA LEU A 89 -1.00 -3.55 -11.31
C LEU A 89 -1.37 -2.84 -12.62
N VAL A 90 -2.57 -3.12 -13.17
CA VAL A 90 -3.06 -2.44 -14.38
C VAL A 90 -3.43 -0.99 -14.07
N GLY A 91 -4.10 -0.75 -12.94
CA GLY A 91 -4.54 0.57 -12.51
C GLY A 91 -3.40 1.56 -12.30
N THR A 92 -2.28 1.13 -11.72
CA THR A 92 -1.13 2.02 -11.45
C THR A 92 -0.50 2.56 -12.72
N MET A 93 -0.42 1.74 -13.78
CA MET A 93 0.08 2.17 -15.08
C MET A 93 -0.89 3.12 -15.76
N VAL A 94 -2.16 2.73 -15.86
CA VAL A 94 -3.19 3.50 -16.56
C VAL A 94 -3.39 4.87 -15.90
N PHE A 95 -3.65 4.92 -14.60
CA PHE A 95 -3.92 6.17 -13.91
C PHE A 95 -2.66 7.05 -13.73
N GLY A 96 -1.47 6.44 -13.65
CA GLY A 96 -0.21 7.19 -13.66
C GLY A 96 -0.04 8.00 -14.95
N THR A 97 -0.19 7.35 -16.11
CA THR A 97 -0.07 8.02 -17.41
C THR A 97 -1.20 9.02 -17.65
N LEU A 98 -2.43 8.67 -17.27
CA LEU A 98 -3.57 9.60 -17.41
C LEU A 98 -3.39 10.85 -16.54
N SER A 99 -2.86 10.72 -15.32
CA SER A 99 -2.66 11.86 -14.42
C SER A 99 -1.63 12.84 -14.94
N ASP A 100 -0.55 12.37 -15.59
CA ASP A 100 0.43 13.27 -16.19
C ASP A 100 -0.15 14.01 -17.42
N ARG A 101 -1.08 13.39 -18.15
CA ARG A 101 -1.70 13.96 -19.37
C ARG A 101 -2.86 14.90 -19.08
N TYR A 102 -3.74 14.54 -18.17
CA TYR A 102 -5.02 15.24 -17.92
C TYR A 102 -5.05 16.04 -16.62
N GLY A 103 -4.01 15.94 -15.79
CA GLY A 103 -3.95 16.61 -14.49
C GLY A 103 -4.27 15.68 -13.33
N ARG A 104 -3.96 16.14 -12.12
CA ARG A 104 -4.05 15.32 -10.90
C ARG A 104 -5.45 15.35 -10.32
N LYS A 105 -6.11 16.51 -10.33
CA LYS A 105 -7.48 16.66 -9.83
C LYS A 105 -8.52 15.81 -10.60
N PRO A 106 -8.67 15.91 -11.94
CA PRO A 106 -9.71 15.17 -12.64
C PRO A 106 -9.51 13.66 -12.56
N VAL A 107 -8.26 13.19 -12.73
CA VAL A 107 -7.94 11.76 -12.62
C VAL A 107 -8.12 11.27 -11.20
N GLY A 108 -7.70 12.04 -10.19
CA GLY A 108 -7.91 11.74 -8.78
C GLY A 108 -9.40 11.60 -8.42
N THR A 109 -10.26 12.47 -8.92
CA THR A 109 -11.71 12.37 -8.73
C THR A 109 -12.29 11.09 -9.35
N VAL A 110 -11.90 10.76 -10.58
CA VAL A 110 -12.34 9.52 -11.27
C VAL A 110 -11.91 8.29 -10.49
N VAL A 111 -10.65 8.25 -10.04
CA VAL A 111 -10.09 7.13 -9.26
C VAL A 111 -10.87 6.93 -7.96
N LEU A 112 -11.08 7.99 -7.18
CA LEU A 112 -11.80 7.90 -5.91
C LEU A 112 -13.29 7.55 -6.11
N GLY A 113 -13.93 8.07 -7.16
CA GLY A 113 -15.31 7.72 -7.50
C GLY A 113 -15.46 6.25 -7.90
N LEU A 114 -14.58 5.76 -8.78
CA LEU A 114 -14.57 4.36 -9.20
C LEU A 114 -14.29 3.43 -8.01
N ALA A 115 -13.38 3.84 -7.12
CA ALA A 115 -13.07 3.16 -5.86
C ALA A 115 -14.30 2.99 -4.97
N ALA A 116 -15.03 4.08 -4.71
CA ALA A 116 -16.23 4.08 -3.89
C ALA A 116 -17.34 3.19 -4.48
N ILE A 117 -17.63 3.36 -5.77
CA ILE A 117 -18.70 2.65 -6.47
C ILE A 117 -18.42 1.14 -6.53
N SER A 118 -17.21 0.75 -6.97
CA SER A 118 -16.83 -0.66 -7.09
C SER A 118 -16.84 -1.38 -5.74
N THR A 119 -16.38 -0.72 -4.68
CA THR A 119 -16.35 -1.30 -3.33
C THR A 119 -17.75 -1.43 -2.73
N PHE A 120 -18.60 -0.42 -2.91
CA PHE A 120 -20.01 -0.50 -2.53
C PHE A 120 -20.71 -1.65 -3.25
N TYR A 121 -20.51 -1.76 -4.56
CA TYR A 121 -21.11 -2.82 -5.37
C TYR A 121 -20.68 -4.22 -4.94
N THR A 122 -19.42 -4.37 -4.50
CA THR A 122 -18.87 -5.66 -4.02
C THR A 122 -19.74 -6.27 -2.91
N ALA A 123 -20.35 -5.45 -2.05
CA ALA A 123 -21.19 -5.93 -0.95
C ALA A 123 -22.46 -6.66 -1.39
N PHE A 124 -22.94 -6.42 -2.63
CA PHE A 124 -24.18 -7.00 -3.16
C PHE A 124 -23.95 -8.23 -4.04
N VAL A 125 -22.70 -8.57 -4.33
CA VAL A 125 -22.34 -9.65 -5.24
C VAL A 125 -22.67 -11.02 -4.63
N ARG A 126 -23.50 -11.83 -5.29
CA ARG A 126 -23.93 -13.16 -4.81
C ARG A 126 -23.21 -14.35 -5.42
N SER A 127 -22.54 -14.15 -6.56
CA SER A 127 -21.75 -15.19 -7.23
C SER A 127 -20.25 -14.98 -6.99
N GLN A 128 -19.51 -16.07 -6.79
CA GLN A 128 -18.06 -16.02 -6.60
C GLN A 128 -17.30 -15.48 -7.82
N GLU A 129 -17.77 -15.79 -9.03
CA GLU A 129 -17.12 -15.34 -10.27
C GLU A 129 -17.24 -13.82 -10.40
N MET A 130 -18.44 -13.32 -10.19
CA MET A 130 -18.72 -11.89 -10.14
C MET A 130 -17.95 -11.19 -9.03
N LEU A 131 -17.69 -11.86 -7.90
CA LEU A 131 -16.91 -11.30 -6.80
C LEU A 131 -15.47 -11.07 -7.25
N PHE A 132 -14.85 -12.03 -7.94
CA PHE A 132 -13.52 -11.86 -8.52
C PHE A 132 -13.49 -10.75 -9.56
N SER A 133 -14.47 -10.68 -10.48
CA SER A 133 -14.53 -9.61 -11.47
C SER A 133 -14.61 -8.23 -10.83
N VAL A 134 -15.49 -8.03 -9.84
CA VAL A 134 -15.60 -6.74 -9.15
C VAL A 134 -14.35 -6.43 -8.34
N ARG A 135 -13.71 -7.44 -7.72
CA ARG A 135 -12.44 -7.27 -7.01
C ARG A 135 -11.30 -6.79 -7.90
N PHE A 136 -11.25 -7.24 -9.15
CA PHE A 136 -10.32 -6.68 -10.12
C PHE A 136 -10.53 -5.17 -10.31
N PHE A 137 -11.78 -4.71 -10.44
CA PHE A 137 -12.08 -3.28 -10.60
C PHE A 137 -11.82 -2.45 -9.33
N VAL A 138 -12.08 -3.01 -8.14
CA VAL A 138 -11.68 -2.41 -6.86
C VAL A 138 -10.15 -2.25 -6.81
N GLY A 139 -9.42 -3.28 -7.22
CA GLY A 139 -7.96 -3.24 -7.35
C GLY A 139 -7.51 -2.18 -8.37
N PHE A 140 -8.11 -2.16 -9.55
CA PHE A 140 -7.84 -1.18 -10.60
C PHE A 140 -7.97 0.26 -10.10
N ALA A 141 -9.07 0.58 -9.42
CA ALA A 141 -9.25 1.88 -8.78
C ALA A 141 -8.23 2.11 -7.65
N SER A 142 -7.97 1.12 -6.80
CA SER A 142 -7.01 1.23 -5.71
C SER A 142 -5.58 1.52 -6.19
N GLY A 143 -5.22 1.13 -7.43
CA GLY A 143 -3.91 1.42 -8.02
C GLY A 143 -3.67 2.90 -8.33
N GLY A 144 -4.73 3.63 -8.68
CA GLY A 144 -4.63 5.06 -8.96
C GLY A 144 -4.36 5.92 -7.72
N ILE A 145 -4.79 5.49 -6.54
CA ILE A 145 -4.68 6.30 -5.31
C ILE A 145 -3.23 6.60 -4.92
N PRO A 146 -2.36 5.60 -4.69
CA PRO A 146 -0.98 5.87 -4.30
C PRO A 146 -0.17 6.55 -5.41
N VAL A 147 -0.57 6.41 -6.67
CA VAL A 147 0.16 7.00 -7.81
C VAL A 147 -0.28 8.45 -8.08
N VAL A 148 -1.57 8.75 -7.97
CA VAL A 148 -2.14 10.06 -8.36
C VAL A 148 -2.37 10.94 -7.14
N ILE A 149 -2.98 10.42 -6.07
CA ILE A 149 -3.31 11.25 -4.90
C ILE A 149 -2.05 11.53 -4.07
N CYS A 150 -1.16 10.55 -3.92
CA CYS A 150 0.09 10.76 -3.17
C CYS A 150 0.98 11.80 -3.87
N THR A 151 1.16 11.68 -5.19
CA THR A 151 1.94 12.65 -5.97
C THR A 151 1.30 14.04 -5.91
N TRP A 152 -0.03 14.12 -6.05
CA TRP A 152 -0.74 15.40 -5.95
C TRP A 152 -0.56 16.07 -4.59
N VAL A 153 -0.76 15.35 -3.48
CA VAL A 153 -0.59 15.91 -2.14
C VAL A 153 0.86 16.33 -1.91
N MET A 154 1.83 15.55 -2.39
CA MET A 154 3.26 15.87 -2.28
C MET A 154 3.68 17.09 -3.11
N GLU A 155 3.00 17.37 -4.23
CA GLU A 155 3.19 18.58 -5.05
C GLU A 155 2.54 19.83 -4.43
N LEU A 156 1.58 19.65 -3.51
CA LEU A 156 0.95 20.75 -2.75
C LEU A 156 1.71 21.09 -1.44
N LEU A 157 2.60 20.20 -1.00
CA LEU A 157 3.36 20.35 0.24
C LEU A 157 4.78 20.89 -0.04
N LEU A 158 5.25 21.74 0.87
CA LEU A 158 6.65 22.15 0.92
C LEU A 158 7.56 20.95 1.26
N ALA A 159 8.83 21.00 0.86
CA ALA A 159 9.77 19.90 1.03
C ALA A 159 9.86 19.41 2.50
N GLU A 160 9.92 20.34 3.46
CA GLU A 160 9.97 20.05 4.90
C GLU A 160 8.68 19.40 5.46
N GLN A 161 7.55 19.63 4.80
CA GLN A 161 6.23 19.13 5.23
C GLN A 161 5.93 17.71 4.73
N ARG A 162 6.68 17.23 3.72
CA ARG A 162 6.52 15.88 3.15
C ARG A 162 6.78 14.78 4.18
N MET A 163 7.72 14.99 5.09
CA MET A 163 7.98 14.05 6.18
C MET A 163 6.82 14.01 7.19
N VAL A 164 6.10 15.11 7.39
CA VAL A 164 4.91 15.15 8.27
C VAL A 164 3.77 14.28 7.70
N LEU A 165 3.55 14.34 6.38
CA LEU A 165 2.59 13.48 5.70
C LEU A 165 2.87 12.00 6.00
N ARG A 166 4.14 11.59 5.86
CA ARG A 166 4.56 10.20 5.99
C ARG A 166 4.67 9.73 7.44
N GLY A 167 5.01 10.64 8.35
CA GLY A 167 5.06 10.38 9.79
C GLY A 167 3.67 10.25 10.41
N ILE A 168 2.79 11.24 10.20
CA ILE A 168 1.51 11.33 10.91
C ILE A 168 0.37 10.65 10.15
N PHE A 169 0.25 10.86 8.84
CA PHE A 169 -0.87 10.39 8.02
C PHE A 169 -0.49 9.13 7.23
N ASN A 170 -0.26 8.06 7.98
CA ASN A 170 0.40 6.86 7.49
C ASN A 170 -0.50 5.61 7.43
N TRP A 171 0.05 4.54 6.87
CA TRP A 171 -0.60 3.23 6.66
C TRP A 171 -1.09 2.54 7.94
N GLY A 172 -0.45 2.80 9.08
CA GLY A 172 -0.86 2.25 10.37
C GLY A 172 -2.28 2.64 10.76
N TRP A 173 -2.67 3.91 10.52
CA TRP A 173 -4.04 4.37 10.75
C TRP A 173 -5.05 3.65 9.86
N THR A 174 -4.72 3.44 8.58
CA THR A 174 -5.57 2.67 7.66
C THR A 174 -5.84 1.27 8.20
N ARG A 175 -4.81 0.58 8.69
CA ARG A 175 -4.93 -0.77 9.25
C ARG A 175 -5.77 -0.78 10.52
N ILE A 176 -5.58 0.18 11.41
CA ILE A 176 -6.39 0.33 12.64
C ILE A 176 -7.86 0.53 12.25
N PHE A 177 -8.17 1.54 11.43
CA PHE A 177 -9.54 1.84 11.04
C PHE A 177 -10.25 0.68 10.35
N LEU A 178 -9.56 0.01 9.41
CA LEU A 178 -10.11 -1.17 8.72
C LEU A 178 -10.44 -2.28 9.71
N THR A 179 -9.51 -2.58 10.62
CA THR A 179 -9.69 -3.61 11.64
C THR A 179 -10.85 -3.28 12.58
N THR A 180 -10.94 -2.01 13.01
CA THR A 180 -12.03 -1.52 13.84
C THR A 180 -13.39 -1.66 13.16
N ILE A 181 -13.49 -1.34 11.86
CA ILE A 181 -14.72 -1.55 11.07
C ILE A 181 -15.09 -3.04 11.04
N CYS A 182 -14.13 -3.92 10.73
CA CYS A 182 -14.40 -5.36 10.70
C CYS A 182 -14.83 -5.89 12.08
N TYR A 183 -14.22 -5.39 13.17
CA TYR A 183 -14.54 -5.78 14.54
C TYR A 183 -15.96 -5.40 14.96
N PHE A 184 -16.44 -4.20 14.63
CA PHE A 184 -17.79 -3.78 15.03
C PHE A 184 -18.89 -4.33 14.12
N ILE A 185 -18.62 -4.45 12.81
CA ILE A 185 -19.63 -4.85 11.84
C ILE A 185 -19.79 -6.38 11.75
N GLN A 186 -18.72 -7.14 12.01
CA GLN A 186 -18.68 -8.62 12.03
C GLN A 186 -19.19 -9.32 10.75
N ASN A 187 -19.32 -8.58 9.65
CA ASN A 187 -19.77 -9.07 8.35
C ASN A 187 -19.01 -8.37 7.23
N TRP A 188 -18.39 -9.15 6.35
CA TRP A 188 -17.55 -8.64 5.25
C TRP A 188 -18.32 -7.75 4.27
N ARG A 189 -19.60 -8.04 3.97
CA ARG A 189 -20.42 -7.25 3.04
C ARG A 189 -20.70 -5.86 3.60
N ASN A 190 -21.20 -5.82 4.84
CA ASN A 190 -21.50 -4.57 5.53
C ASN A 190 -20.23 -3.75 5.81
N ALA A 191 -19.11 -4.41 6.12
CA ALA A 191 -17.83 -3.75 6.30
C ALA A 191 -17.39 -3.00 5.02
N LEU A 192 -17.61 -3.58 3.83
CA LEU A 192 -17.29 -2.93 2.56
C LEU A 192 -18.18 -1.71 2.28
N ILE A 193 -19.47 -1.77 2.63
CA ILE A 193 -20.37 -0.61 2.53
C ILE A 193 -19.82 0.53 3.38
N VAL A 194 -19.45 0.24 4.64
CA VAL A 194 -18.85 1.22 5.54
C VAL A 194 -17.54 1.75 4.96
N CYS A 195 -16.65 0.88 4.47
CA CYS A 195 -15.41 1.30 3.82
C CYS A 195 -15.65 2.23 2.62
N ALA A 196 -16.67 1.96 1.79
CA ALA A 196 -17.03 2.81 0.66
C ALA A 196 -17.52 4.20 1.14
N LEU A 197 -18.35 4.26 2.18
CA LEU A 197 -18.81 5.53 2.76
C LEU A 197 -17.67 6.39 3.31
N PHE A 198 -16.65 5.77 3.92
CA PHE A 198 -15.47 6.46 4.43
C PHE A 198 -14.60 7.10 3.33
N THR A 199 -14.82 6.79 2.05
CA THR A 199 -14.14 7.47 0.93
C THR A 199 -14.80 8.78 0.51
N LEU A 200 -16.07 9.00 0.84
CA LEU A 200 -16.83 10.19 0.43
C LEU A 200 -16.20 11.51 0.92
N PRO A 201 -15.65 11.60 2.15
CA PRO A 201 -14.93 12.81 2.58
C PRO A 201 -13.74 13.15 1.68
N ALA A 202 -12.98 12.15 1.21
CA ALA A 202 -11.86 12.41 0.28
C ALA A 202 -12.36 12.99 -1.05
N ILE A 203 -13.45 12.42 -1.61
CA ILE A 203 -14.05 12.90 -2.86
C ILE A 203 -14.51 14.34 -2.70
N PHE A 204 -15.19 14.65 -1.60
CA PHE A 204 -15.65 16.01 -1.30
C PHE A 204 -14.48 17.01 -1.22
N LEU A 205 -13.43 16.68 -0.47
CA LEU A 205 -12.25 17.54 -0.33
C LEU A 205 -11.53 17.75 -1.67
N VAL A 206 -11.40 16.71 -2.48
CA VAL A 206 -10.77 16.78 -3.82
C VAL A 206 -11.55 17.69 -4.77
N ILE A 207 -12.88 17.59 -4.80
CA ILE A 207 -13.72 18.36 -5.72
C ILE A 207 -13.78 19.84 -5.31
N PHE A 208 -14.10 20.11 -4.04
CA PHE A 208 -14.48 21.45 -3.60
C PHE A 208 -13.35 22.26 -2.95
N VAL A 209 -12.34 21.60 -2.37
CA VAL A 209 -11.32 22.27 -1.55
C VAL A 209 -9.97 22.32 -2.24
N LEU A 210 -9.51 21.19 -2.78
CA LEU A 210 -8.14 21.11 -3.30
C LEU A 210 -8.01 21.74 -4.69
N PRO A 211 -7.02 22.63 -4.89
CA PRO A 211 -6.68 23.13 -6.21
C PRO A 211 -5.91 22.06 -7.01
N GLU A 212 -5.98 22.16 -8.34
CA GLU A 212 -5.10 21.41 -9.23
C GLU A 212 -3.62 21.70 -8.91
N SER A 213 -2.75 20.72 -9.17
CA SER A 213 -1.32 20.86 -8.89
C SER A 213 -0.71 22.11 -9.56
N PRO A 214 -0.02 22.99 -8.80
CA PRO A 214 0.61 24.18 -9.35
C PRO A 214 1.73 23.81 -10.33
N LEU A 215 2.48 22.75 -10.01
CA LEU A 215 3.57 22.22 -10.84
C LEU A 215 3.08 21.65 -12.17
N TRP A 216 1.90 21.01 -12.18
CA TRP A 216 1.31 20.57 -13.44
C TRP A 216 0.92 21.76 -14.33
N LYS A 217 0.41 22.83 -13.73
CA LYS A 217 -0.06 24.04 -14.42
C LYS A 217 1.07 24.94 -14.92
N SER A 218 2.18 25.03 -14.19
CA SER A 218 3.35 25.82 -14.59
C SER A 218 4.13 25.21 -15.75
N ARG A 219 3.77 24.00 -16.18
CA ARG A 219 4.35 23.33 -17.33
C ARG A 219 4.11 24.16 -18.60
N ASP A 220 5.18 24.76 -19.11
CA ASP A 220 5.14 25.45 -20.39
C ASP A 220 5.05 24.40 -21.53
N THR A 221 3.95 24.43 -22.28
CA THR A 221 3.69 23.48 -23.38
C THR A 221 4.65 23.70 -24.58
N ARG A 222 5.52 24.73 -24.50
CA ARG A 222 6.39 25.22 -25.58
C ARG A 222 7.83 24.71 -25.61
N GLN A 223 8.29 23.90 -24.65
CA GLN A 223 9.62 23.30 -24.80
C GLN A 223 9.61 22.19 -25.87
N ASP A 224 10.14 22.54 -27.04
CA ASP A 224 10.34 21.67 -28.19
C ASP A 224 11.00 20.33 -27.79
N HIS A 225 10.26 19.24 -28.00
CA HIS A 225 10.69 17.86 -27.72
C HIS A 225 12.03 17.47 -28.39
N SER A 226 12.44 18.20 -29.43
CA SER A 226 13.69 18.02 -30.17
C SER A 226 14.93 18.50 -29.39
N ILE A 227 14.85 19.66 -28.72
CA ILE A 227 15.97 20.26 -27.97
C ILE A 227 16.24 19.47 -26.67
N TRP A 228 15.20 18.97 -26.01
CA TRP A 228 15.32 18.11 -24.83
C TRP A 228 16.00 16.77 -25.15
N ARG A 229 15.61 16.09 -26.24
CA ARG A 229 16.20 14.80 -26.66
C ARG A 229 17.70 14.91 -26.98
N GLN A 230 18.14 16.05 -27.52
CA GLN A 230 19.51 16.25 -27.96
C GLN A 230 20.45 16.61 -26.80
N LYS A 231 19.97 17.38 -25.81
CA LYS A 231 20.73 17.73 -24.58
C LYS A 231 20.88 16.54 -23.60
N ASN A 232 19.99 15.55 -23.66
CA ASN A 232 19.82 14.54 -22.61
C ASN A 232 20.27 13.11 -22.94
N ARG A 233 21.11 12.84 -23.95
CA ARG A 233 21.59 11.45 -24.19
C ARG A 233 22.36 10.86 -22.98
N GLY A 234 23.16 11.66 -22.28
CA GLY A 234 23.78 11.26 -21.00
C GLY A 234 22.75 11.18 -19.86
N ALA A 235 21.85 12.16 -19.77
CA ALA A 235 20.79 12.21 -18.76
C ALA A 235 19.79 11.05 -18.87
N ALA A 236 19.56 10.50 -20.07
CA ALA A 236 18.73 9.32 -20.27
C ALA A 236 19.34 8.09 -19.58
N LYS A 237 20.66 7.88 -19.68
CA LYS A 237 21.34 6.79 -18.98
C LYS A 237 21.23 6.94 -17.46
N HIS A 238 21.39 8.16 -16.95
CA HIS A 238 21.19 8.44 -15.52
C HIS A 238 19.74 8.24 -15.07
N PHE A 239 18.77 8.70 -15.86
CA PHE A 239 17.35 8.51 -15.63
C PHE A 239 16.98 7.02 -15.56
N TRP A 240 17.37 6.23 -16.57
CA TRP A 240 17.09 4.79 -16.59
C TRP A 240 17.76 4.07 -15.43
N ARG A 241 19.00 4.45 -15.06
CA ARG A 241 19.68 3.88 -13.89
C ARG A 241 18.93 4.16 -12.58
N ARG A 242 18.45 5.40 -12.39
CA ARG A 242 17.64 5.76 -11.21
C ARG A 242 16.31 5.01 -11.21
N LEU A 243 15.63 4.95 -12.35
CA LEU A 243 14.35 4.26 -12.50
C LEU A 243 14.46 2.76 -12.23
N THR A 244 15.47 2.08 -12.78
CA THR A 244 15.71 0.64 -12.51
C THR A 244 16.08 0.39 -11.04
N THR A 245 16.81 1.31 -10.41
CA THR A 245 17.10 1.24 -8.97
C THR A 245 15.81 1.28 -8.15
N LEU A 246 14.91 2.23 -8.47
CA LEU A 246 13.61 2.33 -7.81
C LEU A 246 12.73 1.09 -8.08
N TRP A 247 12.76 0.52 -9.28
CA TRP A 247 12.05 -0.73 -9.58
C TRP A 247 12.49 -1.88 -8.67
N CYS A 248 13.80 -2.06 -8.50
CA CYS A 248 14.34 -3.07 -7.58
C CYS A 248 13.92 -2.81 -6.14
N MET A 249 14.02 -1.55 -5.68
CA MET A 249 13.63 -1.17 -4.32
C MET A 249 12.16 -1.46 -4.03
N TRP A 250 11.26 -1.04 -4.93
CA TRP A 250 9.82 -1.23 -4.80
C TRP A 250 9.44 -2.71 -4.90
N PHE A 251 10.07 -3.48 -5.79
CA PHE A 251 9.86 -4.92 -5.89
C PHE A 251 10.20 -5.64 -4.58
N VAL A 252 11.38 -5.37 -4.01
CA VAL A 252 11.83 -5.98 -2.75
C VAL A 252 10.95 -5.56 -1.57
N ALA A 253 10.66 -4.27 -1.43
CA ALA A 253 9.80 -3.77 -0.36
C ALA A 253 8.41 -4.44 -0.41
N SER A 254 7.89 -4.65 -1.62
CA SER A 254 6.58 -5.23 -1.84
C SER A 254 6.51 -6.73 -1.56
N ILE A 255 7.43 -7.53 -2.11
CA ILE A 255 7.42 -8.97 -1.87
C ILE A 255 7.59 -9.29 -0.38
N CYS A 256 8.47 -8.56 0.32
CA CYS A 256 8.67 -8.71 1.75
C CYS A 256 7.46 -8.22 2.56
N GLY A 257 6.93 -7.04 2.24
CA GLY A 257 5.80 -6.45 2.97
C GLY A 257 4.51 -7.24 2.84
N PHE A 258 4.11 -7.60 1.63
CA PHE A 258 2.90 -8.38 1.42
C PHE A 258 3.05 -9.82 1.93
N ALA A 259 4.26 -10.40 1.93
CA ALA A 259 4.46 -11.72 2.52
C ALA A 259 4.17 -11.69 4.03
N VAL A 260 4.70 -10.68 4.74
CA VAL A 260 4.45 -10.47 6.18
C VAL A 260 2.99 -10.13 6.46
N ASP A 261 2.39 -9.23 5.69
CA ASP A 261 0.99 -8.82 5.89
C ASP A 261 0.01 -9.97 5.67
N LEU A 262 0.18 -10.76 4.61
CA LEU A 262 -0.67 -11.92 4.35
C LEU A 262 -0.48 -13.02 5.40
N ASN A 263 0.74 -13.16 5.95
CA ASN A 263 1.00 -14.11 7.03
C ASN A 263 0.44 -13.64 8.39
N SER A 264 0.24 -12.34 8.58
CA SER A 264 -0.26 -11.79 9.85
C SER A 264 -1.66 -12.29 10.24
N GLY A 265 -2.48 -12.72 9.27
CA GLY A 265 -3.78 -13.34 9.51
C GLY A 265 -3.72 -14.78 10.03
N ARG A 266 -2.55 -15.44 9.95
CA ARG A 266 -2.32 -16.82 10.40
C ARG A 266 -1.68 -16.90 11.79
N LEU A 267 -1.34 -15.75 12.39
CA LEU A 267 -0.77 -15.70 13.73
C LEU A 267 -1.76 -16.26 14.76
N SER A 268 -1.24 -17.05 15.70
CA SER A 268 -2.04 -17.55 16.82
C SER A 268 -2.59 -16.40 17.68
N GLY A 269 -3.80 -16.55 18.19
CA GLY A 269 -4.47 -15.56 19.02
C GLY A 269 -5.66 -14.90 18.34
N ASN A 270 -6.09 -13.75 18.87
CA ASN A 270 -7.23 -13.01 18.34
C ASN A 270 -6.81 -12.20 17.10
N LEU A 271 -7.47 -12.45 15.96
CA LEU A 271 -7.21 -11.75 14.70
C LEU A 271 -7.22 -10.23 14.86
N TYR A 272 -8.27 -9.68 15.47
CA TYR A 272 -8.45 -8.24 15.59
C TYR A 272 -7.39 -7.61 16.48
N LEU A 273 -7.07 -8.25 17.62
CA LEU A 273 -6.03 -7.77 18.52
C LEU A 273 -4.67 -7.73 17.80
N ASN A 274 -4.33 -8.80 17.09
CA ASN A 274 -3.09 -8.87 16.32
C ASN A 274 -3.05 -7.73 15.29
N GLN A 275 -4.09 -7.55 14.48
CA GLN A 275 -4.13 -6.51 13.45
C GLN A 275 -4.07 -5.07 14.01
N ILE A 276 -4.70 -4.81 15.18
CA ILE A 276 -4.57 -3.54 15.89
C ILE A 276 -3.14 -3.33 16.39
N LEU A 277 -2.51 -4.34 16.98
CA LEU A 277 -1.12 -4.25 17.45
C LEU A 277 -0.15 -3.91 16.30
N PHE A 278 -0.30 -4.55 15.15
CA PHE A 278 0.45 -4.18 13.94
C PHE A 278 0.22 -2.69 13.60
N GLY A 279 -1.04 -2.25 13.54
CA GLY A 279 -1.37 -0.86 13.23
C GLY A 279 -0.78 0.16 14.23
N VAL A 280 -0.90 -0.10 15.54
CA VAL A 280 -0.38 0.78 16.60
C VAL A 280 1.13 0.89 16.54
N ILE A 281 1.83 -0.24 16.35
CA ILE A 281 3.29 -0.26 16.24
C ILE A 281 3.75 0.54 15.04
N LEU A 282 3.06 0.45 13.90
CA LEU A 282 3.38 1.25 12.72
C LEU A 282 3.16 2.75 12.92
N VAL A 283 2.09 3.14 13.61
CA VAL A 283 1.87 4.55 13.96
C VAL A 283 2.96 5.03 14.91
N ALA A 284 3.24 4.29 15.98
CA ALA A 284 4.23 4.66 16.98
C ALA A 284 5.64 4.77 16.35
N SER A 285 6.02 3.82 15.51
CA SER A 285 7.33 3.80 14.85
C SER A 285 7.51 5.02 13.94
N LYS A 286 6.50 5.39 13.16
CA LYS A 286 6.55 6.55 12.26
C LYS A 286 6.55 7.88 13.01
N LEU A 287 5.88 7.98 14.17
CA LEU A 287 5.97 9.14 15.05
C LEU A 287 7.37 9.28 15.66
N VAL A 288 7.98 8.16 16.09
CA VAL A 288 9.37 8.15 16.58
C VAL A 288 10.33 8.55 15.47
N LEU A 289 10.17 8.03 14.25
CA LEU A 289 11.01 8.41 13.11
C LEU A 289 10.91 9.91 12.83
N LEU A 290 9.71 10.49 12.83
CA LEU A 290 9.51 11.93 12.66
C LEU A 290 10.18 12.76 13.77
N ALA A 291 10.11 12.29 15.02
CA ALA A 291 10.76 12.95 16.14
C ALA A 291 12.30 12.86 16.06
N VAL A 292 12.84 11.72 15.61
CA VAL A 292 14.28 11.53 15.41
C VAL A 292 14.78 12.39 14.25
N ASP A 293 14.05 12.44 13.13
CA ASP A 293 14.45 13.21 11.95
C ASP A 293 14.48 14.73 12.23
N THR A 294 13.50 15.23 12.99
CA THR A 294 13.49 16.64 13.42
C THR A 294 14.60 16.97 14.41
N ARG A 295 15.02 16.01 15.26
CA ARG A 295 16.07 16.23 16.25
C ARG A 295 17.49 16.01 15.71
N TYR A 296 17.65 15.09 14.75
CA TYR A 296 18.93 14.65 14.19
C TYR A 296 18.86 14.56 12.64
N PRO A 297 19.03 15.69 11.93
CA PRO A 297 18.83 15.75 10.47
C PRO A 297 19.83 14.91 9.63
N ARG A 298 20.89 14.34 10.24
CA ARG A 298 21.92 13.50 9.60
C ARG A 298 21.86 12.01 9.98
N PHE A 299 20.80 11.55 10.62
CA PHE A 299 20.73 10.16 11.10
C PHE A 299 20.51 9.17 9.96
N ARG A 300 21.54 8.39 9.62
CA ARG A 300 21.45 7.26 8.68
C ARG A 300 21.03 6.02 9.46
N LEU A 301 19.81 5.54 9.26
CA LEU A 301 19.36 4.26 9.80
C LEU A 301 20.04 3.12 9.03
N ALA A 302 21.20 2.66 9.50
CA ALA A 302 21.87 1.49 8.97
C ALA A 302 21.70 0.31 9.94
N ALA A 303 20.95 -0.69 9.49
CA ALA A 303 20.96 -2.11 9.84
C ALA A 303 21.09 -2.55 11.33
N MET A 304 20.07 -3.26 11.82
CA MET A 304 20.24 -4.34 12.80
C MET A 304 19.17 -5.41 12.56
N THR A 305 19.57 -6.63 12.23
CA THR A 305 18.80 -7.85 12.53
C THR A 305 19.74 -9.05 12.67
N TRP A 306 19.81 -9.59 13.88
CA TRP A 306 20.06 -10.99 14.18
C TRP A 306 19.35 -11.28 15.51
N ILE A 307 18.67 -12.43 15.58
CA ILE A 307 18.51 -13.35 16.72
C ILE A 307 17.34 -14.28 16.38
N GLY A 308 17.54 -15.58 16.57
CA GLY A 308 16.61 -16.64 16.21
C GLY A 308 15.67 -17.10 17.34
N TYR A 309 14.66 -17.84 16.88
CA TYR A 309 13.83 -18.90 17.48
C TYR A 309 12.92 -18.67 18.71
N ASP A 310 11.70 -19.19 18.51
CA ASP A 310 10.60 -19.68 19.37
C ASP A 310 9.82 -18.76 20.34
N GLY A 311 8.49 -18.85 20.27
CA GLY A 311 7.53 -18.26 21.22
C GLY A 311 7.07 -16.82 20.88
N PRO A 312 6.54 -16.04 21.86
CA PRO A 312 6.11 -14.63 21.68
C PRO A 312 7.18 -13.71 21.06
N ILE A 313 8.44 -14.14 21.09
CA ILE A 313 9.58 -13.56 20.36
C ILE A 313 9.31 -13.52 18.84
N PHE A 314 8.60 -14.50 18.28
CA PHE A 314 8.19 -14.53 16.87
C PHE A 314 7.29 -13.36 16.48
N LEU A 315 6.37 -12.99 17.37
CA LEU A 315 5.52 -11.81 17.20
C LEU A 315 6.38 -10.54 17.24
N VAL A 316 7.30 -10.42 18.20
CA VAL A 316 8.21 -9.26 18.32
C VAL A 316 9.11 -9.09 17.09
N ILE A 317 9.72 -10.17 16.59
CA ILE A 317 10.58 -10.13 15.39
C ILE A 317 9.76 -9.76 14.15
N SER A 318 8.58 -10.36 13.99
CA SER A 318 7.70 -10.04 12.86
C SER A 318 7.23 -8.59 12.90
N LEU A 319 6.95 -8.05 14.09
CA LEU A 319 6.60 -6.65 14.29
C LEU A 319 7.76 -5.70 13.98
N LEU A 320 8.97 -5.99 14.44
CA LEU A 320 10.17 -5.22 14.11
C LEU A 320 10.46 -5.23 12.60
N GLY A 321 10.39 -6.40 11.97
CA GLY A 321 10.58 -6.55 10.52
C GLY A 321 9.56 -5.72 9.73
N THR A 322 8.30 -5.67 10.18
CA THR A 322 7.25 -4.87 9.54
C THR A 322 7.57 -3.37 9.58
N VAL A 323 8.11 -2.87 10.71
CA VAL A 323 8.51 -1.46 10.84
C VAL A 323 9.58 -1.08 9.83
N PHE A 324 10.61 -1.91 9.64
CA PHE A 324 11.68 -1.64 8.66
C PHE A 324 11.19 -1.69 7.22
N ILE A 325 10.31 -2.64 6.90
CA ILE A 325 9.69 -2.73 5.57
C ILE A 325 8.88 -1.47 5.29
N GLU A 326 8.14 -0.95 6.28
CA GLU A 326 7.36 0.28 6.15
C GLU A 326 8.24 1.52 5.97
N TYR A 327 9.38 1.61 6.64
CA TYR A 327 10.36 2.67 6.36
C TYR A 327 10.94 2.57 4.95
N THR A 328 11.15 1.34 4.46
CA THR A 328 11.62 1.10 3.09
C THR A 328 10.57 1.54 2.07
N TRP A 329 9.30 1.19 2.29
CA TRP A 329 8.18 1.73 1.52
C TRP A 329 8.20 3.25 1.55
N ASP A 330 8.50 3.84 2.71
CA ASP A 330 8.43 5.27 2.81
C ASP A 330 9.52 6.00 2.01
N ALA A 331 10.74 5.48 2.06
CA ALA A 331 11.84 5.93 1.23
C ALA A 331 11.55 5.71 -0.27
N CYS A 332 10.98 4.57 -0.64
CA CYS A 332 10.64 4.22 -2.02
C CYS A 332 9.76 5.29 -2.70
N TYR A 333 8.70 5.74 -2.00
CA TYR A 333 7.81 6.78 -2.53
C TYR A 333 8.44 8.18 -2.51
N LEU A 334 9.19 8.54 -1.46
CA LEU A 334 9.89 9.82 -1.40
C LEU A 334 10.89 9.94 -2.56
N CYS A 335 11.77 8.95 -2.70
CA CYS A 335 12.76 8.94 -3.76
C CYS A 335 12.10 8.91 -5.15
N ALA A 336 10.99 8.19 -5.35
CA ALA A 336 10.27 8.20 -6.63
C ALA A 336 9.70 9.59 -6.98
N ILE A 337 9.22 10.35 -6.00
CA ILE A 337 8.62 11.67 -6.21
C ILE A 337 9.70 12.74 -6.39
N GLU A 338 10.73 12.72 -5.53
CA GLU A 338 11.79 13.73 -5.50
C GLU A 338 12.81 13.56 -6.62
N SER A 339 13.05 12.33 -7.11
CA SER A 339 14.01 12.09 -8.20
C SER A 339 13.44 12.31 -9.60
N MET A 340 12.12 12.41 -9.73
CA MET A 340 11.43 12.43 -11.02
C MET A 340 10.89 13.81 -11.35
N GLN A 341 11.04 14.21 -12.61
CA GLN A 341 10.44 15.43 -13.17
C GLN A 341 8.91 15.32 -13.20
N THR A 342 8.22 16.44 -12.97
CA THR A 342 6.75 16.54 -12.93
C THR A 342 6.05 15.95 -14.15
N THR A 343 6.69 16.01 -15.31
CA THR A 343 6.16 15.54 -16.60
C THR A 343 6.04 14.02 -16.68
N LEU A 344 6.87 13.30 -15.93
CA LEU A 344 6.95 11.84 -15.92
C LEU A 344 6.74 11.25 -14.53
N ARG A 345 6.52 12.07 -13.51
CA ARG A 345 6.53 11.63 -12.10
C ARG A 345 5.46 10.60 -11.79
N SER A 346 4.21 10.82 -12.22
CA SER A 346 3.12 9.88 -11.93
C SER A 346 3.29 8.60 -12.75
N SER A 347 3.76 8.72 -13.99
CA SER A 347 4.08 7.58 -14.85
C SER A 347 5.24 6.74 -14.28
N ALA A 348 6.33 7.38 -13.85
CA ALA A 348 7.47 6.71 -13.23
C ALA A 348 7.05 6.02 -11.93
N THR A 349 6.33 6.72 -11.05
CA THR A 349 5.77 6.12 -9.82
C THR A 349 4.81 4.97 -10.15
N GLY A 350 4.04 5.08 -11.24
CA GLY A 350 3.19 4.02 -11.77
C GLY A 350 3.97 2.78 -12.20
N THR A 351 5.13 2.95 -12.85
CA THR A 351 6.02 1.82 -13.21
C THR A 351 6.69 1.19 -12.00
N CYS A 352 7.10 1.98 -11.00
CA CYS A 352 7.63 1.46 -9.74
C CYS A 352 6.55 0.65 -9.00
N SER A 353 5.32 1.17 -8.95
CA SER A 353 4.17 0.48 -8.36
C SER A 353 3.83 -0.80 -9.11
N PHE A 354 3.93 -0.82 -10.46
CA PHE A 354 3.76 -2.03 -11.25
C PHE A 354 4.73 -3.14 -10.82
N TRP A 355 6.02 -2.85 -10.72
CA TRP A 355 7.01 -3.82 -10.23
C TRP A 355 6.75 -4.25 -8.79
N ALA A 356 6.29 -3.33 -7.95
CA ALA A 356 5.83 -3.66 -6.61
C ALA A 356 4.67 -4.68 -6.64
N ARG A 357 3.68 -4.51 -7.52
CA ARG A 357 2.55 -5.46 -7.61
C ARG A 357 2.94 -6.83 -8.14
N ILE A 358 3.95 -6.92 -9.02
CA ILE A 358 4.56 -8.21 -9.35
C ILE A 358 5.10 -8.88 -8.07
N GLY A 359 5.84 -8.13 -7.23
CA GLY A 359 6.30 -8.61 -5.93
C GLY A 359 5.16 -9.07 -5.01
N ALA A 360 4.04 -8.34 -4.97
CA ALA A 360 2.87 -8.68 -4.17
C ALA A 360 2.18 -9.98 -4.64
N ILE A 361 2.08 -10.18 -5.95
CA ILE A 361 1.53 -11.41 -6.56
C ILE A 361 2.44 -12.62 -6.27
N LEU A 362 3.75 -12.39 -6.16
CA LEU A 362 4.72 -13.43 -5.83
C LEU A 362 4.81 -13.72 -4.31
N ALA A 363 4.32 -12.82 -3.46
CA ALA A 363 4.45 -12.93 -2.01
C ALA A 363 3.80 -14.19 -1.39
N PRO A 364 2.61 -14.68 -1.84
CA PRO A 364 2.05 -15.94 -1.36
C PRO A 364 2.97 -17.16 -1.56
N PHE A 365 3.82 -17.16 -2.60
CA PHE A 365 4.75 -18.27 -2.84
C PHE A 365 5.87 -18.32 -1.79
N LEU A 366 6.32 -17.17 -1.27
CA LEU A 366 7.22 -17.13 -0.09
C LEU A 366 6.53 -17.72 1.14
N ASN A 367 5.23 -17.46 1.31
CA ASN A 367 4.45 -18.05 2.40
C ASN A 367 4.21 -19.55 2.22
N MET A 368 4.24 -20.10 1.00
CA MET A 368 4.21 -21.54 0.80
C MET A 368 5.54 -22.20 1.18
N ALA A 369 6.67 -21.52 0.99
CA ALA A 369 7.97 -22.04 1.37
C ALA A 369 8.09 -22.30 2.89
N THR A 370 7.35 -21.57 3.72
CA THR A 370 7.34 -21.78 5.19
C THR A 370 6.71 -23.10 5.61
N VAL A 371 5.89 -23.73 4.76
CA VAL A 371 5.33 -25.06 5.00
C VAL A 371 6.43 -26.13 4.99
N TYR A 372 7.42 -25.96 4.11
CA TYR A 372 8.55 -26.88 3.98
C TYR A 372 9.70 -26.51 4.91
N TRP A 373 9.97 -25.20 5.07
CA TRP A 373 11.03 -24.69 5.93
C TRP A 373 10.55 -23.43 6.67
N PRO A 374 10.14 -23.53 7.95
CA PRO A 374 9.54 -22.41 8.69
C PRO A 374 10.34 -21.09 8.67
N PRO A 375 11.70 -21.10 8.74
CA PRO A 375 12.51 -19.89 8.64
C PRO A 375 12.62 -19.27 7.24
N ALA A 376 12.09 -19.89 6.18
CA ALA A 376 12.34 -19.50 4.79
C ALA A 376 12.00 -18.04 4.47
N ILE A 377 10.87 -17.55 4.99
CA ILE A 377 10.42 -16.17 4.76
C ILE A 377 11.42 -15.15 5.31
N TYR A 378 11.98 -15.41 6.49
CA TYR A 378 12.93 -14.49 7.13
C TYR A 378 14.25 -14.43 6.39
N TRP A 379 14.77 -15.59 5.99
CA TRP A 379 15.97 -15.65 5.15
C TRP A 379 15.77 -14.96 3.81
N ALA A 380 14.61 -15.14 3.17
CA ALA A 380 14.29 -14.43 1.93
C ALA A 380 14.25 -12.91 2.14
N VAL A 381 13.60 -12.43 3.21
CA VAL A 381 13.53 -11.00 3.54
C VAL A 381 14.93 -10.43 3.82
N ILE A 382 15.79 -11.14 4.56
CA ILE A 382 17.16 -10.71 4.85
C ILE A 382 17.98 -10.62 3.56
N LEU A 383 17.98 -11.68 2.75
CA LEU A 383 18.76 -11.74 1.51
C LEU A 383 18.32 -10.66 0.52
N LEU A 384 17.02 -10.54 0.27
CA LEU A 384 16.47 -9.51 -0.61
C LEU A 384 16.72 -8.10 -0.05
N GLY A 385 16.60 -7.92 1.26
CA GLY A 385 16.89 -6.67 1.95
C GLY A 385 18.35 -6.22 1.82
N LEU A 386 19.30 -7.16 1.96
CA LEU A 386 20.73 -6.89 1.76
C LEU A 386 21.04 -6.48 0.32
N VAL A 387 20.46 -7.19 -0.66
CA VAL A 387 20.58 -6.82 -2.07
C VAL A 387 20.04 -5.41 -2.30
N ASN A 388 18.86 -5.11 -1.74
CA ASN A 388 18.26 -3.78 -1.86
C ASN A 388 19.12 -2.68 -1.23
N LEU A 389 19.72 -2.94 -0.07
CA LEU A 389 20.62 -2.02 0.61
C LEU A 389 21.87 -1.72 -0.24
N ILE A 390 22.48 -2.75 -0.83
CA ILE A 390 23.67 -2.60 -1.68
C ILE A 390 23.35 -1.77 -2.93
N ILE A 391 22.23 -2.09 -3.59
CA ILE A 391 21.79 -1.35 -4.79
C ILE A 391 21.50 0.11 -4.44
N SER A 392 20.75 0.34 -3.35
CA SER A 392 20.41 1.69 -2.90
C SER A 392 21.67 2.49 -2.55
N TRP A 393 22.59 1.89 -1.79
CA TRP A 393 23.83 2.55 -1.40
C TRP A 393 24.73 2.91 -2.59
N ARG A 394 24.72 2.10 -3.66
CA ARG A 394 25.59 2.30 -4.81
C ARG A 394 25.01 3.24 -5.87
N PHE A 395 23.70 3.25 -6.04
CA PHE A 395 23.05 3.88 -7.20
C PHE A 395 22.03 4.96 -6.86
N LEU A 396 21.55 5.02 -5.60
CA LEU A 396 20.63 6.06 -5.17
C LEU A 396 21.41 7.32 -4.82
N GLU A 397 20.97 8.45 -5.36
CA GLU A 397 21.50 9.77 -5.04
C GLU A 397 20.65 10.39 -3.92
N GLU A 398 21.24 11.27 -3.10
CA GLU A 398 20.52 11.92 -1.99
C GLU A 398 19.44 12.87 -2.54
N THR A 399 18.18 12.68 -2.12
CA THR A 399 17.03 13.47 -2.59
C THR A 399 16.36 14.29 -1.50
N LYS A 400 16.80 14.17 -0.24
CA LYS A 400 16.13 14.81 0.89
C LYS A 400 16.05 16.33 0.72
N ASN A 401 14.84 16.85 0.89
CA ASN A 401 14.50 18.29 0.86
C ASN A 401 14.76 19.00 -0.46
N VAL A 402 14.87 18.27 -1.57
CA VAL A 402 15.00 18.88 -2.89
C VAL A 402 13.72 19.64 -3.26
N ASP A 403 13.90 20.88 -3.75
CA ASP A 403 12.80 21.63 -4.35
C ASP A 403 12.41 20.97 -5.68
N LEU A 404 11.13 20.65 -5.82
CA LEU A 404 10.63 19.98 -7.02
C LEU A 404 10.71 20.88 -8.25
N ALA A 405 10.79 22.21 -8.08
CA ALA A 405 10.99 23.15 -9.17
C ALA A 405 12.42 23.08 -9.75
N GLU A 406 13.43 22.82 -8.91
CA GLU A 406 14.83 22.70 -9.36
C GLU A 406 15.09 21.40 -10.13
N VAL A 407 14.28 20.35 -9.91
CA VAL A 407 14.36 19.09 -10.67
C VAL A 407 13.92 19.27 -12.12
N GLU A 408 13.16 20.33 -12.43
CA GLU A 408 12.65 20.63 -13.78
C GLU A 408 13.68 21.32 -14.69
N THR A 409 14.69 21.97 -14.12
CA THR A 409 15.78 22.66 -14.84
C THR A 409 16.95 21.73 -15.15
#